data_AF-A0A9P5MPC9-F1
#
_entry.id   AF-A0A9P5MPC9-F1
#
_cell.length_a   1.000
_cell.length_b   1.000
_cell.length_c   1.000
_cell.angle_alpha   90.00
_cell.angle_beta   90.00
_cell.angle_gamma   90.00
#
_symmetry.space_group_name_H-M   'P 1'
#
loop_
_entity.id
_entity.type
_entity.pdbx_description
1 polymer ?
#
loop_
_entity_poly.entity_id
_entity_poly.type
_entity_poly.pdbx_seq_one_letter_code
_entity_poly.pdbx_strand_id
1 'polypeptide(L)'
;MLKDTGHGLIANGQEDAITPGSEIANVWDKIKSMFPWYRQINDLIGTSLLVDKSALAHSTSVLDLTVLTASSLNESIEDEIIPAQSPKWDIEDDEILTSPPLICHASPLAVQAFDASSDVASPLPSRKQKLELTARPTSKPKIAVKPKHADLRDTPTPSPMQHKSMGDQIAEVFSASSQAQAATSHAQIQARLALEDCKNNTAQKVEQMHIDFQREQEVCLQQDQEACHQHELLMIDRQIELEQLQHGFAPPVIDPNL
;
A
#
# COMPACT_ATOMS: atom_id res chain seq x y z
N MET A 1 -22.32 20.35 1.58
CA MET A 1 -22.01 21.40 0.60
C MET A 1 -20.80 21.05 -0.30
N LEU A 2 -20.41 19.77 -0.47
CA LEU A 2 -19.28 19.38 -1.34
C LEU A 2 -19.60 19.34 -2.86
N LYS A 3 -20.84 19.64 -3.26
CA LYS A 3 -21.27 19.49 -4.66
C LYS A 3 -20.86 20.67 -5.56
N ASP A 4 -20.55 21.82 -4.97
CA ASP A 4 -20.33 23.05 -5.74
C ASP A 4 -18.86 23.25 -6.15
N THR A 5 -17.93 22.44 -5.62
CA THR A 5 -16.49 22.59 -5.89
C THR A 5 -16.06 22.02 -7.26
N GLY A 6 -16.99 21.55 -8.10
CA GLY A 6 -16.70 21.05 -9.45
C GLY A 6 -15.82 19.78 -9.52
N HIS A 7 -15.28 19.30 -8.40
CA HIS A 7 -14.34 18.18 -8.33
C HIS A 7 -14.93 16.88 -8.93
N GLY A 8 -16.24 16.67 -8.79
CA GLY A 8 -16.93 15.51 -9.38
C GLY A 8 -16.94 15.50 -10.91
N LEU A 9 -16.94 16.67 -11.57
CA LEU A 9 -16.89 16.74 -13.03
C LEU A 9 -15.51 16.36 -13.56
N ILE A 10 -14.46 16.80 -12.85
CA ILE A 10 -13.06 16.47 -13.17
C ILE A 10 -12.79 14.99 -12.92
N ALA A 11 -13.20 14.46 -11.76
CA ALA A 11 -12.98 13.05 -11.41
C ALA A 11 -13.69 12.07 -12.37
N ASN A 12 -14.79 12.49 -12.99
CA ASN A 12 -15.54 11.69 -13.96
C ASN A 12 -15.11 11.93 -15.43
N GLY A 13 -14.06 12.73 -15.65
CA GLY A 13 -13.58 13.05 -17.00
C GLY A 13 -14.56 13.87 -17.85
N GLN A 14 -15.50 14.58 -17.22
CA GLN A 14 -16.49 15.45 -17.89
C GLN A 14 -16.00 16.91 -17.94
N GLU A 15 -14.71 17.11 -18.22
CA GLU A 15 -14.11 18.45 -18.30
C GLU A 15 -14.76 19.32 -19.40
N ASP A 16 -15.21 18.69 -20.49
CA ASP A 16 -15.87 19.37 -21.61
C ASP A 16 -17.25 19.95 -21.25
N ALA A 17 -17.83 19.53 -20.10
CA ALA A 17 -19.09 20.06 -19.60
C ALA A 17 -18.92 21.37 -18.80
N ILE A 18 -17.67 21.79 -18.52
CA ILE A 18 -17.40 23.04 -17.80
C ILE A 18 -17.58 24.21 -18.78
N THR A 19 -18.60 25.03 -18.55
CA THR A 19 -18.86 26.22 -19.37
C THR A 19 -17.67 27.20 -19.27
N PRO A 20 -17.05 27.60 -20.40
CA PRO A 20 -15.95 28.55 -20.40
C PRO A 20 -16.41 29.89 -19.82
N GLY A 21 -15.62 30.45 -18.91
CA GLY A 21 -15.97 31.69 -18.19
C GLY A 21 -16.73 31.48 -16.88
N SER A 22 -17.02 30.24 -16.48
CA SER A 22 -17.50 29.95 -15.12
C SER A 22 -16.38 30.06 -14.08
N GLU A 23 -16.73 30.31 -12.81
CA GLU A 23 -15.77 30.39 -11.70
C GLU A 23 -14.96 29.08 -11.55
N ILE A 24 -15.61 27.94 -11.81
CA ILE A 24 -14.98 26.61 -11.80
C ILE A 24 -13.94 26.48 -12.93
N ALA A 25 -14.20 27.02 -14.12
CA ALA A 25 -13.23 27.02 -15.22
C ALA A 25 -11.95 27.79 -14.85
N ASN A 26 -12.11 28.96 -14.21
CA ASN A 26 -10.98 29.80 -13.80
C ASN A 26 -10.11 29.11 -12.73
N VAL A 27 -10.74 28.46 -11.75
CA VAL A 27 -10.01 27.67 -10.73
C VAL A 27 -9.31 26.47 -11.38
N TRP A 28 -9.95 25.81 -12.34
CA TRP A 28 -9.36 24.66 -13.03
C TRP A 28 -8.15 25.04 -13.89
N ASP A 29 -8.22 26.15 -14.61
CA ASP A 29 -7.09 26.68 -15.40
C ASP A 29 -5.93 27.10 -14.48
N LYS A 30 -6.23 27.65 -13.30
CA LYS A 30 -5.23 27.96 -12.29
C LYS A 30 -4.56 26.70 -11.73
N ILE A 31 -5.33 25.65 -11.42
CA ILE A 31 -4.79 24.36 -10.97
C ILE A 31 -3.92 23.73 -12.07
N LYS A 32 -4.36 23.77 -13.33
CA LYS A 32 -3.58 23.26 -14.48
C LYS A 32 -2.26 24.01 -14.67
N SER A 33 -2.27 25.34 -14.50
CA SER A 33 -1.04 26.14 -14.63
C SER A 33 -0.06 25.93 -13.46
N MET A 34 -0.56 25.79 -12.23
CA MET A 34 0.28 25.57 -11.05
C MET A 34 0.76 24.11 -10.92
N PHE A 35 -0.07 23.15 -11.31
CA PHE A 35 0.19 21.73 -11.13
C PHE A 35 -0.09 20.94 -12.42
N PRO A 36 0.80 21.01 -13.44
CA PRO A 36 0.61 20.29 -14.70
C PRO A 36 0.48 18.77 -14.53
N TRP A 37 1.07 18.23 -13.46
CA TRP A 37 1.03 16.81 -13.11
C TRP A 37 -0.28 16.37 -12.42
N TYR A 38 -1.13 17.30 -11.97
CA TYR A 38 -2.36 16.97 -11.23
C TYR A 38 -3.27 16.02 -12.02
N ARG A 39 -3.36 16.21 -13.34
CA ARG A 39 -4.13 15.33 -14.22
C ARG A 39 -3.59 13.90 -14.20
N GLN A 40 -2.28 13.74 -14.31
CA GLN A 40 -1.64 12.43 -14.30
C GLN A 40 -1.85 11.71 -12.97
N ILE A 41 -1.74 12.43 -11.85
CA ILE A 41 -1.99 11.87 -10.52
C ILE A 41 -3.47 11.52 -10.34
N ASN A 42 -4.39 12.38 -10.76
CA ASN A 42 -5.82 12.09 -10.68
C ASN A 42 -6.22 10.89 -11.55
N ASP A 43 -5.65 10.77 -12.75
CA ASP A 43 -5.83 9.61 -13.62
C ASP A 43 -5.23 8.36 -12.97
N LEU A 44 -4.04 8.44 -12.39
CA LEU A 44 -3.39 7.31 -11.71
C LEU A 44 -4.18 6.84 -10.49
N ILE A 45 -4.67 7.76 -9.66
CA ILE A 45 -5.51 7.46 -8.48
C ILE A 45 -6.90 6.97 -8.91
N GLY A 46 -7.47 7.53 -9.98
CA GLY A 46 -8.79 7.18 -10.49
C GLY A 46 -8.83 5.85 -11.24
N THR A 47 -7.75 5.47 -11.94
CA THR A 47 -7.64 4.23 -12.73
C THR A 47 -6.98 3.08 -11.99
N SER A 48 -6.35 3.34 -10.84
CA SER A 48 -5.83 2.27 -9.98
C SER A 48 -6.99 1.40 -9.49
N LEU A 49 -7.17 0.26 -10.16
CA LEU A 49 -8.13 -0.82 -9.88
C LEU A 49 -8.07 -1.37 -8.43
N LEU A 50 -7.10 -0.92 -7.62
CA LEU A 50 -6.97 -1.31 -6.21
C LEU A 50 -7.88 -0.51 -5.29
N VAL A 51 -8.38 0.66 -5.72
CA VAL A 51 -9.44 1.37 -4.99
C VAL A 51 -10.77 0.89 -5.54
N ASP A 52 -11.15 -0.33 -5.18
CA ASP A 52 -12.46 -0.87 -5.49
C ASP A 52 -13.52 -0.05 -4.72
N LYS A 53 -13.99 1.03 -5.34
CA LYS A 53 -15.06 1.90 -4.80
C LYS A 53 -16.37 1.13 -4.60
N SER A 54 -16.47 -0.13 -5.05
CA SER A 54 -17.59 -1.00 -4.70
C SER A 54 -17.64 -1.31 -3.19
N ALA A 55 -16.50 -1.29 -2.48
CA ALA A 55 -16.48 -1.41 -1.02
C ALA A 55 -17.11 -0.18 -0.33
N LEU A 56 -17.01 1.01 -0.94
CA LEU A 56 -17.67 2.24 -0.47
C LEU A 56 -19.18 2.21 -0.72
N ALA A 57 -19.65 1.49 -1.74
CA ALA A 57 -21.09 1.34 -2.01
C ALA A 57 -21.82 0.47 -0.97
N HIS A 58 -21.09 -0.34 -0.19
CA HIS A 58 -21.65 -1.13 0.91
C HIS A 58 -21.67 -0.40 2.26
N SER A 59 -21.15 0.82 2.34
CA SER A 59 -21.12 1.62 3.58
C SER A 59 -22.42 2.37 3.89
N THR A 60 -23.51 2.15 3.13
CA THR A 60 -24.84 2.68 3.46
C THR A 60 -25.66 1.76 4.36
N SER A 61 -25.09 0.67 4.89
CA SER A 61 -25.70 -0.02 6.02
C SER A 61 -25.73 0.94 7.20
N VAL A 62 -26.92 1.18 7.75
CA VAL A 62 -27.12 1.94 8.99
C VAL A 62 -26.20 1.32 10.04
N LEU A 63 -25.12 2.03 10.40
CA LEU A 63 -24.24 1.60 11.46
C LEU A 63 -25.07 1.64 12.75
N ASP A 64 -25.21 0.47 13.38
CA ASP A 64 -25.88 0.35 14.67
C ASP A 64 -24.97 0.93 15.75
N LEU A 65 -25.16 2.22 16.04
CA LEU A 65 -24.38 2.96 17.04
C LEU A 65 -24.86 2.67 18.48
N THR A 66 -25.86 1.80 18.68
CA THR A 66 -26.40 1.52 20.02
C THR A 66 -25.34 0.96 20.97
N VAL A 67 -24.35 0.23 20.44
CA VAL A 67 -23.22 -0.31 21.21
C VAL A 67 -22.30 0.79 21.76
N LEU A 68 -22.16 1.91 21.06
CA LEU A 68 -21.32 3.04 21.54
C LEU A 68 -22.06 3.90 22.56
N THR A 69 -23.39 3.98 22.48
CA THR A 69 -24.19 4.73 23.47
C THR A 69 -24.46 3.97 24.77
N ALA A 70 -24.35 2.64 24.76
CA ALA A 70 -24.67 1.81 25.93
C ALA A 70 -23.65 1.91 27.09
N SER A 71 -22.47 2.51 26.87
CA SER A 71 -21.43 2.65 27.90
C SER A 71 -21.33 4.06 28.51
N SER A 72 -22.18 5.01 28.11
CA SER A 72 -22.12 6.40 28.62
C SER A 72 -23.13 6.70 29.74
N LEU A 73 -23.83 5.70 30.26
CA LEU A 73 -24.78 5.84 31.36
C LEU A 73 -24.37 4.92 32.51
N ASN A 74 -23.51 5.46 33.37
CA ASN A 74 -23.35 5.16 34.81
C ASN A 74 -21.88 5.14 35.22
N GLU A 75 -21.26 6.31 35.33
CA GLU A 75 -20.38 6.58 36.46
C GLU A 75 -20.40 8.08 36.76
N SER A 76 -21.35 8.44 37.62
CA SER A 76 -21.35 9.67 38.39
C SER A 76 -20.21 9.55 39.40
N ILE A 77 -19.01 9.98 39.03
CA ILE A 77 -17.93 10.28 39.97
C ILE A 77 -17.72 11.79 39.92
N GLU A 78 -18.02 12.38 41.07
CA GLU A 78 -17.96 13.80 41.36
C GLU A 78 -16.54 14.35 41.18
N ASP A 79 -16.48 15.58 40.67
CA ASP A 79 -15.50 16.63 40.97
C ASP A 79 -13.99 16.29 40.92
N GLU A 80 -13.37 16.53 39.76
CA GLU A 80 -12.09 17.26 39.73
C GLU A 80 -11.95 18.06 38.43
N ILE A 81 -12.09 19.38 38.56
CA ILE A 81 -11.98 20.36 37.48
C ILE A 81 -10.50 20.49 37.11
N ILE A 82 -10.06 19.80 36.06
CA ILE A 82 -8.83 20.15 35.35
C ILE A 82 -9.25 21.00 34.14
N PRO A 83 -8.96 22.32 34.11
CA PRO A 83 -9.28 23.13 32.96
C PRO A 83 -8.37 22.73 31.79
N ALA A 84 -8.93 21.95 30.86
CA ALA A 84 -8.31 21.65 29.58
C ALA A 84 -8.26 22.92 28.73
N GLN A 85 -7.21 23.73 28.93
CA GLN A 85 -6.84 24.77 27.98
C GLN A 85 -6.33 24.06 26.72
N SER A 86 -7.18 24.03 25.70
CA SER A 86 -6.77 23.71 24.34
C SER A 86 -5.73 24.75 23.91
N PRO A 87 -4.58 24.37 23.32
CA PRO A 87 -3.61 25.32 22.81
C PRO A 87 -4.29 26.22 21.78
N LYS A 88 -4.36 27.51 22.09
CA LYS A 88 -4.77 28.54 21.14
C LYS A 88 -3.65 28.63 20.10
N TRP A 89 -3.90 28.10 18.91
CA TRP A 89 -3.03 28.30 17.75
C TRP A 89 -3.20 29.75 17.27
N ASP A 90 -2.64 30.70 18.01
CA ASP A 90 -2.44 32.07 17.51
C ASP A 90 -1.32 32.02 16.46
N ILE A 91 -1.72 31.85 15.20
CA ILE A 91 -0.89 32.10 14.02
C ILE A 91 -1.18 33.53 13.56
N GLU A 92 -0.92 34.52 14.41
CA GLU A 92 -0.83 35.92 14.02
C GLU A 92 0.13 36.60 14.99
N ASP A 93 1.41 36.67 14.62
CA ASP A 93 2.28 37.81 14.92
C ASP A 93 3.63 37.62 14.18
N ASP A 94 3.68 38.25 13.00
CA ASP A 94 4.92 38.59 12.29
C ASP A 94 5.68 39.64 13.10
N GLU A 95 6.48 39.23 14.10
CA GLU A 95 7.52 40.09 14.66
C GLU A 95 8.92 39.53 14.44
N ILE A 96 9.63 40.29 13.61
CA ILE A 96 11.04 40.21 13.25
C ILE A 96 11.89 40.31 14.52
N LEU A 97 12.19 39.19 15.16
CA LEU A 97 13.20 39.12 16.21
C LEU A 97 14.49 38.49 15.69
N THR A 98 15.32 39.39 15.18
CA THR A 98 16.77 39.27 15.05
C THR A 98 17.35 38.69 16.35
N SER A 99 17.76 37.42 16.33
CA SER A 99 18.55 36.79 17.39
C SER A 99 19.90 36.32 16.83
N PRO A 100 20.99 36.41 17.61
CA PRO A 100 22.35 36.14 17.17
C PRO A 100 22.60 34.62 17.02
N PRO A 101 23.63 34.20 16.27
CA PRO A 101 23.83 32.79 15.93
C PRO A 101 24.21 32.00 17.19
N LEU A 102 23.30 31.11 17.60
CA LEU A 102 23.60 30.08 18.59
C LEU A 102 24.36 28.95 17.91
N ILE A 103 25.53 28.69 18.45
CA ILE A 103 26.44 27.58 18.14
C ILE A 103 25.66 26.26 18.27
N CYS A 104 25.57 25.52 17.17
CA CYS A 104 24.99 24.19 17.12
C CYS A 104 25.92 23.19 17.84
N HIS A 105 25.71 22.99 19.13
CA HIS A 105 26.25 21.82 19.82
C HIS A 105 25.36 20.61 19.49
N ALA A 106 25.87 19.73 18.64
CA ALA A 106 25.28 18.43 18.36
C ALA A 106 25.28 17.58 19.64
N SER A 107 24.13 17.51 20.32
CA SER A 107 23.86 16.46 21.31
C SER A 107 23.38 15.20 20.58
N PRO A 108 24.01 14.03 20.78
CA PRO A 108 23.50 12.78 20.24
C PRO A 108 22.26 12.38 21.04
N LEU A 109 21.09 12.46 20.40
CA LEU A 109 19.85 11.93 20.97
C LEU A 109 20.00 10.41 21.04
N ALA A 110 20.11 9.89 22.27
CA ALA A 110 20.00 8.47 22.54
C ALA A 110 18.58 8.02 22.18
N VAL A 111 18.46 7.31 21.05
CA VAL A 111 17.25 6.58 20.68
C VAL A 111 17.06 5.47 21.71
N GLN A 112 16.20 5.71 22.71
CA GLN A 112 15.70 4.65 23.56
C GLN A 112 14.83 3.73 22.69
N ALA A 113 15.36 2.55 22.41
CA ALA A 113 14.61 1.44 21.85
C ALA A 113 13.51 1.05 22.85
N PHE A 114 12.27 1.45 22.55
CA PHE A 114 11.10 0.87 23.19
C PHE A 114 10.89 -0.53 22.63
N ASP A 115 11.36 -1.52 23.38
CA ASP A 115 11.10 -2.93 23.17
C ASP A 115 9.62 -3.21 23.51
N ALA A 116 8.74 -2.95 22.54
CA ALA A 116 7.31 -3.25 22.64
C ALA A 116 7.08 -4.71 22.23
N SER A 117 7.49 -5.64 23.09
CA SER A 117 6.99 -7.02 23.10
C SER A 117 5.52 -7.01 23.51
N SER A 118 4.63 -6.75 22.56
CA SER A 118 3.19 -6.94 22.73
C SER A 118 2.80 -8.33 22.22
N ASP A 119 2.88 -9.29 23.13
CA ASP A 119 2.32 -10.62 22.99
C ASP A 119 0.79 -10.53 23.12
N VAL A 120 0.12 -10.13 22.03
CA VAL A 120 -1.34 -10.16 21.93
C VAL A 120 -1.74 -11.46 21.25
N ALA A 121 -1.92 -12.48 22.08
CA ALA A 121 -2.65 -13.69 21.74
C ALA A 121 -4.05 -13.31 21.19
N SER A 122 -4.20 -13.37 19.87
CA SER A 122 -5.50 -13.21 19.20
C SER A 122 -6.34 -14.47 19.42
N PRO A 123 -7.51 -14.38 20.08
CA PRO A 123 -8.44 -15.50 20.16
C PRO A 123 -9.10 -15.71 18.79
N LEU A 124 -8.90 -16.89 18.20
CA LEU A 124 -9.62 -17.32 17.01
C LEU A 124 -11.14 -17.26 17.25
N PRO A 125 -11.93 -16.54 16.43
CA PRO A 125 -13.36 -16.80 16.38
C PRO A 125 -13.61 -18.08 15.60
N SER A 126 -14.03 -19.13 16.33
CA SER A 126 -14.59 -20.36 15.78
C SER A 126 -15.89 -20.08 15.01
N ARG A 127 -15.77 -19.65 13.75
CA ARG A 127 -16.92 -19.43 12.87
C ARG A 127 -17.23 -20.73 12.11
N LYS A 128 -18.20 -21.49 12.64
CA LYS A 128 -18.87 -22.57 11.90
C LYS A 128 -19.65 -21.95 10.73
N GLN A 129 -19.02 -21.85 9.56
CA GLN A 129 -19.75 -21.60 8.31
C GLN A 129 -20.12 -22.93 7.67
N LYS A 130 -21.39 -23.28 7.82
CA LYS A 130 -22.11 -24.21 6.95
C LYS A 130 -22.20 -23.53 5.57
N LEU A 131 -21.26 -23.84 4.68
CA LEU A 131 -21.33 -23.46 3.27
C LEU A 131 -22.13 -24.53 2.53
N GLU A 132 -23.38 -24.19 2.25
CA GLU A 132 -24.18 -24.88 1.24
C GLU A 132 -23.49 -24.78 -0.12
N LEU A 133 -23.33 -25.95 -0.75
CA LEU A 133 -23.06 -26.08 -2.18
C LEU A 133 -24.13 -25.32 -2.95
N THR A 134 -23.75 -24.43 -3.86
CA THR A 134 -24.32 -24.30 -5.22
C THR A 134 -23.64 -23.16 -5.98
N ALA A 135 -22.65 -23.48 -6.82
CA ALA A 135 -22.32 -22.64 -7.96
C ALA A 135 -21.79 -23.49 -9.12
N ARG A 136 -22.65 -23.56 -10.14
CA ARG A 136 -22.53 -24.26 -11.41
C ARG A 136 -21.57 -23.49 -12.34
N PRO A 137 -20.47 -24.09 -12.84
CA PRO A 137 -19.70 -23.46 -13.91
C PRO A 137 -20.43 -23.64 -15.25
N THR A 138 -20.92 -22.54 -15.81
CA THR A 138 -21.39 -22.47 -17.21
C THR A 138 -20.28 -21.88 -18.08
N SER A 139 -19.23 -22.65 -18.33
CA SER A 139 -18.29 -22.34 -19.41
C SER A 139 -18.84 -22.86 -20.73
N LYS A 140 -19.14 -21.93 -21.63
CA LYS A 140 -19.56 -22.20 -23.02
C LYS A 140 -18.42 -22.92 -23.76
N PRO A 141 -18.65 -24.07 -24.41
CA PRO A 141 -17.63 -24.69 -25.25
C PRO A 141 -17.44 -23.87 -26.52
N LYS A 142 -16.19 -23.45 -26.75
CA LYS A 142 -15.76 -22.75 -27.96
C LYS A 142 -15.75 -23.76 -29.12
N ILE A 143 -16.67 -23.57 -30.06
CA ILE A 143 -16.75 -24.28 -31.33
C ILE A 143 -15.61 -23.78 -32.23
N ALA A 144 -14.79 -24.71 -32.75
CA ALA A 144 -13.86 -24.66 -33.89
C ALA A 144 -12.60 -25.44 -33.50
N VAL A 145 -12.11 -26.47 -34.20
CA VAL A 145 -11.93 -26.64 -35.65
C VAL A 145 -11.96 -28.15 -35.97
N LYS A 146 -12.62 -28.52 -37.07
CA LYS A 146 -12.54 -29.86 -37.67
C LYS A 146 -11.14 -30.07 -38.32
N PRO A 147 -10.42 -31.15 -38.03
CA PRO A 147 -9.52 -31.76 -39.01
C PRO A 147 -10.30 -32.80 -39.82
N LYS A 148 -10.20 -32.68 -41.14
CA LYS A 148 -10.70 -33.63 -42.13
C LYS A 148 -10.01 -35.00 -41.97
N HIS A 149 -10.80 -36.05 -42.17
CA HIS A 149 -10.47 -37.35 -42.75
C HIS A 149 -8.99 -37.66 -43.01
N ALA A 150 -8.49 -38.74 -42.41
CA ALA A 150 -8.30 -40.03 -43.08
C ALA A 150 -7.42 -40.91 -42.18
N ASP A 151 -8.00 -41.93 -41.55
CA ASP A 151 -7.46 -43.27 -41.73
C ASP A 151 -8.51 -44.32 -41.37
N LEU A 152 -8.81 -45.12 -42.38
CA LEU A 152 -9.58 -46.35 -42.30
C LEU A 152 -8.65 -47.46 -41.81
N ARG A 153 -9.21 -48.36 -40.98
CA ARG A 153 -8.62 -49.64 -40.50
C ARG A 153 -7.70 -49.41 -39.29
N ASP A 154 -8.02 -49.86 -38.09
CA ASP A 154 -8.48 -51.20 -37.74
C ASP A 154 -9.64 -51.14 -36.73
N THR A 155 -10.76 -51.78 -37.05
CA THR A 155 -11.80 -52.12 -36.08
C THR A 155 -11.26 -53.23 -35.17
N PRO A 156 -10.97 -52.98 -33.87
CA PRO A 156 -10.63 -54.05 -32.96
C PRO A 156 -11.86 -54.95 -32.81
N THR A 157 -11.68 -56.21 -33.19
CA THR A 157 -12.63 -57.30 -32.99
C THR A 157 -13.15 -57.25 -31.55
N PRO A 158 -14.47 -57.17 -31.31
CA PRO A 158 -15.02 -57.11 -29.98
C PRO A 158 -14.68 -58.41 -29.25
N SER A 159 -13.75 -58.32 -28.30
CA SER A 159 -13.45 -59.45 -27.42
C SER A 159 -14.72 -59.85 -26.66
N PRO A 160 -14.94 -61.16 -26.46
CA PRO A 160 -16.15 -61.66 -25.81
C PRO A 160 -16.28 -61.02 -24.42
N MET A 161 -17.41 -60.35 -24.19
CA MET A 161 -17.71 -59.68 -22.93
C MET A 161 -17.73 -60.73 -21.81
N GLN A 162 -16.62 -60.85 -21.09
CA GLN A 162 -16.63 -61.56 -19.83
C GLN A 162 -17.48 -60.74 -18.86
N HIS A 163 -18.66 -61.26 -18.55
CA HIS A 163 -19.56 -60.67 -17.57
C HIS A 163 -18.87 -60.70 -16.21
N LYS A 164 -18.31 -59.56 -15.79
CA LYS A 164 -17.80 -59.36 -14.43
C LYS A 164 -18.91 -59.67 -13.44
N SER A 165 -18.58 -60.43 -12.40
CA SER A 165 -19.53 -60.75 -11.33
C SER A 165 -20.05 -59.46 -10.70
N MET A 166 -21.31 -59.44 -10.27
CA MET A 166 -21.91 -58.28 -9.60
C MET A 166 -21.11 -57.86 -8.36
N GLY A 167 -20.47 -58.81 -7.67
CA GLY A 167 -19.56 -58.53 -6.55
C GLY A 167 -18.33 -57.72 -6.97
N ASP A 168 -17.75 -58.02 -8.15
CA ASP A 168 -16.57 -57.33 -8.66
C ASP A 168 -16.90 -55.88 -9.05
N GLN A 169 -18.09 -55.64 -9.62
CA GLN A 169 -18.53 -54.29 -9.95
C GLN A 169 -18.71 -53.41 -8.69
N ILE A 170 -19.25 -53.99 -7.62
CA ILE A 170 -19.41 -53.27 -6.35
C ILE A 170 -18.04 -52.95 -5.74
N ALA A 171 -17.11 -53.91 -5.73
CA ALA A 171 -15.74 -53.70 -5.24
C ALA A 171 -15.01 -52.62 -6.06
N GLU A 172 -15.18 -52.61 -7.39
CA GLU A 172 -14.62 -51.60 -8.28
C GLU A 172 -15.14 -50.20 -7.94
N VAL A 173 -16.46 -50.04 -7.74
CA VAL A 173 -17.06 -48.75 -7.35
C VAL A 173 -16.55 -48.26 -6.00
N PHE A 174 -16.41 -49.14 -5.00
CA PHE A 174 -15.87 -48.74 -3.70
C PHE A 174 -14.40 -48.34 -3.80
N SER A 175 -13.59 -49.06 -4.56
CA SER A 175 -12.18 -48.72 -4.76
C SER A 175 -12.01 -47.39 -5.49
N ALA A 176 -12.80 -47.14 -6.55
CA ALA A 176 -12.80 -45.89 -7.28
C ALA A 176 -13.26 -44.73 -6.41
N SER A 177 -14.30 -44.93 -5.58
CA SER A 177 -14.78 -43.91 -4.64
C SER A 177 -13.72 -43.58 -3.57
N SER A 178 -13.05 -44.59 -3.02
CA SER A 178 -11.98 -44.40 -2.03
C SER A 178 -10.79 -43.65 -2.64
N GLN A 179 -10.38 -44.03 -3.86
CA GLN A 179 -9.31 -43.36 -4.58
C GLN A 179 -9.67 -41.91 -4.94
N ALA A 180 -10.91 -41.64 -5.35
CA ALA A 180 -11.38 -40.29 -5.63
C ALA A 180 -11.38 -39.41 -4.37
N GLN A 181 -11.76 -39.96 -3.21
CA GLN A 181 -11.67 -39.25 -1.94
C GLN A 181 -10.22 -38.93 -1.55
N ALA A 182 -9.30 -39.88 -1.72
CA ALA A 182 -7.87 -39.66 -1.44
C ALA A 182 -7.25 -38.61 -2.39
N ALA A 183 -7.60 -38.65 -3.68
CA ALA A 183 -7.15 -37.64 -4.64
C ALA A 183 -7.70 -36.25 -4.29
N THR A 184 -8.96 -36.17 -3.84
CA THR A 184 -9.59 -34.91 -3.44
C THR A 184 -8.92 -34.33 -2.18
N SER A 185 -8.65 -35.15 -1.16
CA SER A 185 -7.98 -34.68 0.06
C SER A 185 -6.54 -34.25 -0.22
N HIS A 186 -5.81 -34.98 -1.07
CA HIS A 186 -4.46 -34.60 -1.50
C HIS A 186 -4.46 -33.27 -2.24
N ALA A 187 -5.38 -33.07 -3.20
CA ALA A 187 -5.51 -31.81 -3.94
C ALA A 187 -5.84 -30.64 -3.00
N GLN A 188 -6.67 -30.85 -1.97
CA GLN A 188 -6.97 -29.82 -0.97
C GLN A 188 -5.74 -29.45 -0.12
N ILE A 189 -4.95 -30.43 0.31
CA ILE A 189 -3.70 -30.19 1.06
C ILE A 189 -2.72 -29.40 0.19
N GLN A 190 -2.53 -29.81 -1.07
CA GLN A 190 -1.64 -29.13 -1.99
C GLN A 190 -2.09 -27.68 -2.26
N ALA A 191 -3.39 -27.43 -2.41
CA ALA A 191 -3.91 -26.08 -2.58
C ALA A 191 -3.68 -25.20 -1.34
N ARG A 192 -3.75 -25.77 -0.13
CA ARG A 192 -3.44 -25.05 1.12
C ARG A 192 -1.97 -24.67 1.20
N LEU A 193 -1.07 -25.61 0.90
CA LEU A 193 0.38 -25.35 0.90
C LEU A 193 0.74 -24.25 -0.10
N ALA A 194 0.22 -24.31 -1.33
CA ALA A 194 0.47 -23.28 -2.33
C ALA A 194 -0.02 -21.89 -1.92
N LEU A 195 -1.14 -21.83 -1.17
CA LEU A 195 -1.67 -20.57 -0.65
C LEU A 195 -0.81 -20.01 0.49
N GLU A 196 -0.29 -20.87 1.37
CA GLU A 196 0.68 -20.47 2.40
C GLU A 196 1.98 -19.98 1.79
N ASP A 197 2.51 -20.66 0.77
CA ASP A 197 3.70 -20.23 0.05
C ASP A 197 3.50 -18.84 -0.60
N CYS A 198 2.34 -18.62 -1.21
CA CYS A 198 1.99 -17.33 -1.80
C CYS A 198 1.93 -16.20 -0.74
N LYS A 199 1.33 -16.49 0.43
CA LYS A 199 1.27 -15.54 1.55
C LYS A 199 2.66 -15.22 2.10
N ASN A 200 3.47 -16.25 2.34
CA ASN A 200 4.81 -16.10 2.88
C ASN A 200 5.71 -15.31 1.92
N ASN A 201 5.63 -15.59 0.62
CA ASN A 201 6.37 -14.83 -0.40
C ASN A 201 5.93 -13.36 -0.45
N THR A 202 4.62 -13.10 -0.36
CA THR A 202 4.10 -11.73 -0.32
C THR A 202 4.57 -10.98 0.92
N ALA A 203 4.52 -11.62 2.10
CA ALA A 203 5.00 -11.04 3.35
C ALA A 203 6.51 -10.74 3.29
N GLN A 204 7.31 -11.69 2.80
CA GLN A 204 8.75 -11.51 2.63
C GLN A 204 9.08 -10.37 1.67
N LYS A 205 8.31 -10.23 0.58
CA LYS A 205 8.50 -9.12 -0.37
C LYS A 205 8.17 -7.77 0.26
N VAL A 206 7.13 -7.69 1.08
CA VAL A 206 6.78 -6.46 1.79
C VAL A 206 7.86 -6.09 2.81
N GLU A 207 8.36 -7.06 3.57
CA GLU A 207 9.47 -6.85 4.50
C GLU A 207 10.74 -6.38 3.78
N GLN A 208 11.07 -6.99 2.64
CA GLN A 208 12.20 -6.57 1.82
C GLN A 208 12.06 -5.12 1.34
N MET A 209 10.88 -4.73 0.85
CA MET A 209 10.63 -3.33 0.46
C MET A 209 10.77 -2.36 1.63
N HIS A 210 10.39 -2.78 2.85
CA HIS A 210 10.54 -1.96 4.05
C HIS A 210 12.03 -1.77 4.42
N ILE A 211 12.82 -2.83 4.37
CA ILE A 211 14.27 -2.78 4.62
C ILE A 211 14.96 -1.89 3.58
N ASP A 212 14.61 -2.03 2.31
CA ASP A 212 15.22 -1.24 1.24
C ASP A 212 14.86 0.25 1.38
N PHE A 213 13.62 0.57 1.77
CA PHE A 213 13.21 1.94 2.07
C PHE A 213 13.98 2.54 3.25
N GLN A 214 14.18 1.78 4.33
CA GLN A 214 14.99 2.25 5.46
C GLN A 214 16.44 2.52 5.06
N ARG A 215 17.06 1.62 4.29
CA ARG A 215 18.43 1.80 3.79
C ARG A 215 18.56 3.04 2.91
N GLU A 216 17.59 3.29 2.05
CA GLU A 216 17.58 4.48 1.19
C GLU A 216 17.49 5.77 2.02
N GLN A 217 16.67 5.77 3.08
CA GLN A 217 16.57 6.89 4.01
C GLN A 217 17.89 7.16 4.74
N GLU A 218 18.56 6.10 5.22
CA GLU A 218 19.87 6.22 5.89
C GLU A 218 20.94 6.78 4.95
N VAL A 219 20.98 6.32 3.70
CA VAL A 219 21.92 6.84 2.68
C VAL A 219 21.66 8.32 2.40
N CYS A 220 20.39 8.73 2.30
CA CYS A 220 20.04 10.14 2.10
C CYS A 220 20.54 11.01 3.26
N LEU A 221 20.31 10.58 4.51
CA LEU A 221 20.77 11.30 5.69
C LEU A 221 22.29 11.39 5.76
N GLN A 222 22.99 10.32 5.39
CA GLN A 222 24.44 10.31 5.37
C GLN A 222 24.99 11.29 4.31
N GLN A 223 24.40 11.33 3.11
CA GLN A 223 24.79 12.29 2.07
C GLN A 223 24.59 13.73 2.52
N ASP A 224 23.47 14.03 3.18
CA ASP A 224 23.21 15.37 3.71
C ASP A 224 24.23 15.77 4.79
N GLN A 225 24.60 14.83 5.67
CA GLN A 225 25.66 15.05 6.67
C GLN A 225 27.02 15.31 6.02
N GLU A 226 27.39 14.52 5.01
CA GLU A 226 28.63 14.70 4.26
C GLU A 226 28.66 16.05 3.53
N ALA A 227 27.54 16.47 2.93
CA ALA A 227 27.40 17.77 2.29
C ALA A 227 27.56 18.92 3.30
N CYS A 228 26.96 18.79 4.48
CA CYS A 228 27.10 19.78 5.56
C CYS A 228 28.55 19.88 6.04
N HIS A 229 29.21 18.73 6.22
CA HIS A 229 30.60 18.70 6.64
C HIS A 229 31.55 19.31 5.59
N GLN A 230 31.32 19.03 4.30
CA GLN A 230 32.08 19.64 3.21
C GLN A 230 31.88 21.16 3.16
N HIS A 231 30.64 21.62 3.38
CA HIS A 231 30.35 23.05 3.46
C HIS A 231 31.07 23.72 4.64
N GLU A 232 31.09 23.09 5.81
CA GLU A 232 31.81 23.57 6.98
C GLU A 232 33.32 23.68 6.72
N LEU A 233 33.94 22.65 6.14
CA LEU A 233 35.36 22.68 5.76
C LEU A 233 35.68 23.83 4.79
N LEU A 234 34.82 24.05 3.79
CA LEU A 234 34.96 25.16 2.85
C LEU A 234 34.90 26.51 3.57
N MET A 235 33.98 26.68 4.52
CA MET A 235 33.86 27.91 5.31
C MET A 235 35.11 28.18 6.16
N ILE A 236 35.69 27.14 6.75
CA ILE A 236 36.95 27.24 7.50
C ILE A 236 38.10 27.66 6.57
N ASP A 237 38.23 27.03 5.40
CA ASP A 237 39.26 27.38 4.41
C ASP A 237 39.15 28.85 3.97
N ARG A 238 37.92 29.33 3.74
CA ARG A 238 37.67 30.75 3.41
C ARG A 238 38.01 31.70 4.55
N GLN A 239 37.77 31.30 5.79
CA GLN A 239 38.16 32.11 6.94
C GLN A 239 39.68 32.20 7.06
N ILE A 240 40.40 31.09 6.86
CA ILE A 240 41.87 31.08 6.83
C ILE A 240 42.41 31.99 5.72
N GLU A 241 41.83 31.93 4.52
CA GLU A 241 42.21 32.80 3.39
C GLU A 241 42.03 34.28 3.73
N LEU A 242 40.89 34.66 4.34
CA LEU A 242 40.63 36.03 4.78
C LEU A 242 41.63 36.49 5.84
N GLU A 243 41.96 35.63 6.82
CA GLU A 243 42.96 35.94 7.85
C GLU A 243 44.35 36.13 7.25
N GLN A 244 44.75 35.32 6.26
CA GLN A 244 46.03 35.47 5.55
C GLN A 244 46.12 36.83 4.83
N LEU A 245 45.04 37.22 4.15
CA LEU A 245 44.95 38.53 3.48
C LEU A 245 45.05 39.69 4.48
N GLN A 246 44.41 39.57 5.65
CA GLN A 246 44.48 40.60 6.70
C GLN A 246 45.88 40.76 7.29
N HIS A 247 46.65 39.67 7.40
CA HIS A 247 48.02 39.70 7.92
C HIS A 247 49.06 40.09 6.85
N GLY A 248 48.65 40.41 5.63
CA GLY A 248 49.55 40.82 4.55
C GLY A 248 50.37 39.67 3.95
N PHE A 249 49.98 38.41 4.19
CA PHE A 249 50.54 37.27 3.47
C PHE A 249 49.92 37.26 2.06
N ALA A 250 50.63 37.86 1.10
CA ALA A 250 50.28 37.69 -0.30
C ALA A 250 50.48 36.20 -0.67
N PRO A 251 49.51 35.55 -1.32
CA PRO A 251 49.68 34.18 -1.77
C PRO A 251 50.94 34.08 -2.64
N PRO A 252 51.75 33.01 -2.47
CA PRO A 252 52.98 32.87 -3.25
C PRO A 252 52.63 32.94 -4.73
N VAL A 253 53.20 33.94 -5.42
CA VAL A 253 53.04 34.09 -6.87
C VAL A 253 53.76 32.89 -7.49
N ILE A 254 53.00 31.86 -7.85
CA ILE A 254 53.52 30.73 -8.63
C ILE A 254 53.82 31.31 -10.01
N ASP A 255 55.11 31.52 -10.29
CA ASP A 255 55.56 32.01 -11.58
C ASP A 255 55.24 30.92 -12.63
N PRO A 256 54.33 31.16 -13.59
CA PRO A 256 53.87 30.12 -14.52
C PRO A 256 54.92 29.70 -15.55
N ASN A 257 56.14 30.25 -15.47
CA ASN A 257 57.24 30.06 -16.42
C ASN A 257 58.40 29.19 -15.88
N LEU A 258 58.20 28.46 -14.78
CA LEU A 258 59.19 27.57 -14.18
C LEU A 258 58.92 26.09 -14.50
#